data_AF-A0A6P8AXY5-F1
#
_entry.id   AF-A0A6P8AXY5-F1
#
_cell.length_a   1.000
_cell.length_b   1.000
_cell.length_c   1.000
_cell.angle_alpha   90.00
_cell.angle_beta   90.00
_cell.angle_gamma   90.00
#
_symmetry.space_group_name_H-M   'P 1'
#
loop_
_entity.id
_entity.type
_entity.pdbx_description
1 polymer ?
#
loop_
_entity_poly.entity_id
_entity_poly.type
_entity_poly.pdbx_seq_one_letter_code
_entity_poly.pdbx_strand_id
1 'polypeptide(L)'
;MELSDDGPTIPTSCDDVLSCPVLPAVDEDYHQSTAEQFTLAFIYCLGRTKLEKHPSGGTGDLENFESRGASQSLRPYLQAVRSSLTAALCLSNFASQASERHNVPEIEAQTSPEVLLTPLTIARNENERVLIEPSVNSVRISIKIKQADEIEHILVHKFTRFLTQRAESFFILRRKPIKGYDISFLITNFHTEEMLKHKLVDFIIQFMEEVDKEISEMKLFLNARARFVAESFLTPFD
;
A
#
# COMPACT_ATOMS: atom_id res chain seq x y z
N MET A 1 19.47 -73.81 -17.45
CA MET A 1 18.63 -73.32 -16.34
C MET A 1 19.33 -72.07 -15.83
N GLU A 2 19.17 -70.97 -16.56
CA GLU A 2 19.72 -69.67 -16.20
C GLU A 2 18.56 -68.79 -15.74
N LEU A 3 18.65 -68.29 -14.52
CA LEU A 3 17.74 -67.29 -13.97
C LEU A 3 18.13 -65.93 -14.56
N SER A 4 17.19 -65.29 -15.24
CA SER A 4 17.28 -63.88 -15.60
C SER A 4 16.48 -63.05 -14.59
N ASP A 5 17.20 -62.12 -13.99
CA ASP A 5 16.86 -61.20 -12.90
C ASP A 5 16.17 -59.95 -13.50
N ASP A 6 14.85 -59.81 -13.31
CA ASP A 6 14.10 -58.61 -13.70
C ASP A 6 13.99 -57.65 -12.50
N GLY A 7 15.03 -56.83 -12.33
CA GLY A 7 14.98 -55.64 -11.48
C GLY A 7 14.26 -54.47 -12.17
N PRO A 8 13.66 -53.52 -11.43
CA PRO A 8 12.95 -52.39 -12.02
C PRO A 8 13.95 -51.42 -12.67
N THR A 9 13.80 -51.21 -13.98
CA THR A 9 14.56 -50.27 -14.80
C THR A 9 14.24 -48.83 -14.40
N ILE A 10 15.27 -48.08 -13.98
CA ILE A 10 15.19 -46.63 -13.71
C ILE A 10 15.13 -45.90 -15.06
N PRO A 11 14.14 -45.01 -15.32
CA PRO A 11 14.07 -44.28 -16.57
C PRO A 11 15.12 -43.16 -16.63
N THR A 12 15.88 -43.10 -17.72
CA THR A 12 17.02 -42.18 -17.94
C THR A 12 16.73 -41.08 -18.97
N SER A 13 15.49 -40.64 -19.14
CA SER A 13 15.17 -39.53 -20.06
C SER A 13 14.04 -38.65 -19.53
N CYS A 14 14.24 -37.33 -19.59
CA CYS A 14 13.35 -36.29 -19.09
C CYS A 14 12.05 -36.09 -19.90
N ASP A 15 11.72 -36.96 -20.86
CA ASP A 15 10.69 -36.67 -21.87
C ASP A 15 9.31 -37.33 -21.62
N ASP A 16 9.14 -38.10 -20.55
CA ASP A 16 7.86 -38.81 -20.25
C ASP A 16 7.00 -38.16 -19.14
N VAL A 17 7.09 -36.83 -18.94
CA VAL A 17 6.23 -36.10 -17.97
C VAL A 17 5.02 -35.42 -18.64
N LEU A 18 4.71 -35.76 -19.90
CA LEU A 18 3.68 -35.07 -20.69
C LEU A 18 2.30 -35.75 -20.69
N SER A 19 1.95 -36.48 -19.64
CA SER A 19 0.58 -36.96 -19.44
C SER A 19 0.09 -36.76 -18.00
N CYS A 20 0.30 -35.56 -17.48
CA CYS A 20 -0.55 -35.06 -16.40
C CYS A 20 -1.94 -34.72 -16.98
N PRO A 21 -3.06 -35.06 -16.32
CA PRO A 21 -4.34 -34.48 -16.65
C PRO A 21 -4.18 -32.95 -16.62
N VAL A 22 -4.57 -32.31 -17.71
CA VAL A 22 -4.58 -30.85 -17.85
C VAL A 22 -5.23 -30.27 -16.60
N LEU A 23 -4.42 -29.60 -15.78
CA LEU A 23 -4.90 -28.78 -14.68
C LEU A 23 -6.06 -27.94 -15.20
N PRO A 24 -7.23 -27.85 -14.53
CA PRO A 24 -8.12 -26.75 -14.83
C PRO A 24 -7.28 -25.48 -14.71
N ALA A 25 -7.19 -24.72 -15.79
CA ALA A 25 -6.44 -23.47 -15.83
C ALA A 25 -6.88 -22.64 -14.63
N VAL A 26 -6.03 -22.57 -13.61
CA VAL A 26 -6.21 -21.63 -12.52
C VAL A 26 -5.81 -20.32 -13.17
N ASP A 27 -6.81 -19.50 -13.54
CA ASP A 27 -6.63 -18.23 -14.23
C ASP A 27 -5.39 -17.50 -13.69
N GLU A 28 -4.31 -17.46 -14.49
CA GLU A 28 -3.14 -16.62 -14.19
C GLU A 28 -3.50 -15.13 -14.12
N ASP A 29 -4.70 -14.78 -14.60
CA ASP A 29 -5.27 -13.44 -14.59
C ASP A 29 -5.81 -13.00 -13.21
N TYR A 30 -5.96 -13.87 -12.21
CA TYR A 30 -6.57 -13.49 -10.92
C TYR A 30 -5.63 -12.68 -10.00
N HIS A 31 -4.31 -12.88 -10.10
CA HIS A 31 -3.33 -12.20 -9.23
C HIS A 31 -2.79 -10.89 -9.80
N GLN A 32 -2.80 -10.74 -11.13
CA GLN A 32 -2.64 -9.45 -11.78
C GLN A 32 -3.83 -8.53 -11.42
N SER A 33 -5.02 -9.11 -11.23
CA SER A 33 -6.27 -8.42 -10.96
C SER A 33 -6.33 -7.69 -9.61
N THR A 34 -5.86 -8.23 -8.49
CA THR A 34 -6.14 -7.61 -7.16
C THR A 34 -5.32 -6.35 -6.91
N ALA A 35 -4.00 -6.36 -7.13
CA ALA A 35 -3.16 -5.18 -6.94
C ALA A 35 -3.37 -4.12 -8.05
N GLU A 36 -3.75 -4.55 -9.27
CA GLU A 36 -4.17 -3.62 -10.33
C GLU A 36 -5.58 -3.10 -10.10
N GLN A 37 -6.54 -3.87 -9.56
CA GLN A 37 -7.83 -3.39 -9.10
C GLN A 37 -7.69 -2.48 -7.89
N PHE A 38 -6.73 -2.72 -6.99
CA PHE A 38 -6.44 -1.85 -5.87
C PHE A 38 -5.87 -0.53 -6.36
N THR A 39 -4.87 -0.57 -7.25
CA THR A 39 -4.29 0.63 -7.86
C THR A 39 -5.31 1.35 -8.74
N LEU A 40 -6.12 0.64 -9.54
CA LEU A 40 -7.20 1.21 -10.33
C LEU A 40 -8.30 1.75 -9.43
N ALA A 41 -8.75 1.07 -8.37
CA ALA A 41 -9.78 1.58 -7.46
C ALA A 41 -9.29 2.81 -6.67
N PHE A 42 -8.01 2.85 -6.29
CA PHE A 42 -7.38 4.00 -5.62
C PHE A 42 -7.12 5.17 -6.58
N ILE A 43 -6.60 4.89 -7.78
CA ILE A 43 -6.44 5.88 -8.87
C ILE A 43 -7.81 6.37 -9.35
N TYR A 44 -8.82 5.51 -9.42
CA TYR A 44 -10.19 5.83 -9.83
C TYR A 44 -10.93 6.58 -8.71
N CYS A 45 -10.62 6.33 -7.43
CA CYS A 45 -11.06 7.17 -6.31
C CYS A 45 -10.47 8.57 -6.37
N LEU A 46 -9.19 8.71 -6.72
CA LEU A 46 -8.58 10.02 -6.99
C LEU A 46 -9.07 10.66 -8.31
N GLY A 47 -9.37 9.84 -9.33
CA GLY A 47 -9.86 10.29 -10.63
C GLY A 47 -11.31 10.75 -10.62
N ARG A 48 -12.12 10.30 -9.66
CA ARG A 48 -13.54 10.72 -9.52
C ARG A 48 -13.73 12.06 -8.81
N THR A 49 -12.72 12.64 -8.17
CA THR A 49 -12.86 13.97 -7.55
C THR A 49 -12.96 15.12 -8.55
N LYS A 50 -12.91 14.86 -9.87
CA LYS A 50 -13.14 15.88 -10.90
C LYS A 50 -14.58 15.97 -11.43
N LEU A 51 -15.52 15.17 -10.92
CA LEU A 51 -16.94 15.26 -11.30
C LEU A 51 -17.83 15.00 -10.08
N GLU A 52 -18.03 16.05 -9.28
CA GLU A 52 -19.32 16.39 -8.66
C GLU A 52 -19.16 17.75 -7.95
N LYS A 53 -19.44 18.84 -8.67
CA LYS A 53 -20.01 20.02 -8.02
C LYS A 53 -21.44 19.64 -7.65
N HIS A 54 -21.66 19.09 -6.46
CA HIS A 54 -23.01 18.94 -5.95
C HIS A 54 -23.52 20.27 -5.39
N PRO A 55 -24.74 20.70 -5.76
CA PRO A 55 -25.36 21.88 -5.22
C PRO A 55 -25.71 21.68 -3.74
N SER A 56 -25.72 22.79 -3.01
CA SER A 56 -26.13 22.91 -1.62
C SER A 56 -27.46 22.21 -1.30
N GLY A 57 -27.45 21.34 -0.28
CA GLY A 57 -28.65 20.93 0.45
C GLY A 57 -28.64 19.47 0.92
N GLY A 58 -28.59 19.24 2.24
CA GLY A 58 -28.88 17.94 2.85
C GLY A 58 -28.01 17.60 4.05
N THR A 59 -28.41 18.07 5.23
CA THR A 59 -28.07 17.43 6.51
C THR A 59 -28.75 16.06 6.56
N GLY A 60 -27.97 14.98 6.60
CA GLY A 60 -28.46 13.61 6.74
C GLY A 60 -27.32 12.61 6.85
N ASP A 61 -27.00 12.24 8.09
CA ASP A 61 -26.60 10.89 8.54
C ASP A 61 -25.36 10.25 7.87
N LEU A 62 -24.19 10.69 8.31
CA LEU A 62 -22.96 9.89 8.32
C LEU A 62 -22.89 9.12 9.65
N GLU A 63 -23.83 8.20 9.87
CA GLU A 63 -23.75 7.21 10.96
C GLU A 63 -23.54 5.80 10.41
N ASN A 64 -22.57 5.11 11.03
CA ASN A 64 -22.32 3.67 11.01
C ASN A 64 -21.78 3.02 9.74
N PHE A 65 -20.48 3.22 9.50
CA PHE A 65 -19.61 2.13 9.04
C PHE A 65 -19.09 1.37 10.29
N GLU A 66 -19.92 0.50 10.86
CA GLU A 66 -19.51 -0.38 11.96
C GLU A 66 -18.49 -1.41 11.44
N SER A 67 -17.22 -1.17 11.81
CA SER A 67 -16.11 -2.08 11.55
C SER A 67 -16.33 -3.41 12.28
N ARG A 68 -16.58 -4.48 11.54
CA ARG A 68 -16.37 -5.84 12.04
C ARG A 68 -14.87 -6.02 12.31
N GLY A 69 -14.48 -5.94 13.59
CA GLY A 69 -13.19 -6.46 14.10
C GLY A 69 -11.98 -5.52 14.13
N ALA A 70 -12.12 -4.21 14.36
CA ALA A 70 -10.93 -3.37 14.63
C ALA A 70 -10.42 -3.55 16.08
N SER A 71 -9.11 -3.76 16.25
CA SER A 71 -8.43 -3.80 17.55
C SER A 71 -8.73 -2.55 18.39
N GLN A 72 -8.90 -2.70 19.72
CA GLN A 72 -9.22 -1.60 20.65
C GLN A 72 -8.29 -0.37 20.52
N SER A 73 -7.03 -0.59 20.14
CA SER A 73 -6.03 0.47 19.97
C SER A 73 -5.92 1.05 18.54
N LEU A 74 -6.51 0.43 17.52
CA LEU A 74 -6.35 0.86 16.11
C LEU A 74 -7.19 2.12 15.84
N ARG A 75 -8.45 2.12 16.27
CA ARG A 75 -9.37 3.25 16.11
C ARG A 75 -8.83 4.56 16.71
N PRO A 76 -8.34 4.62 17.96
CA PRO A 76 -7.77 5.85 18.51
C PRO A 76 -6.48 6.28 17.79
N TYR A 77 -5.68 5.33 17.31
CA TYR A 77 -4.48 5.62 16.52
C TYR A 77 -4.83 6.32 15.20
N LEU A 78 -5.72 5.73 14.41
CA LEU A 78 -6.17 6.31 13.14
C LEU A 78 -6.87 7.66 13.34
N GLN A 79 -7.63 7.82 14.43
CA GLN A 79 -8.24 9.10 14.77
C GLN A 79 -7.19 10.17 15.09
N ALA A 80 -6.14 9.83 15.84
CA ALA A 80 -5.03 10.74 16.12
C ALA A 80 -4.29 11.15 14.83
N VAL A 81 -4.04 10.19 13.94
CA VAL A 81 -3.45 10.45 12.61
C VAL A 81 -4.36 11.37 11.78
N ARG A 82 -5.65 11.09 11.72
CA ARG A 82 -6.66 11.90 11.00
C ARG A 82 -6.69 13.35 11.48
N SER A 83 -6.77 13.56 12.81
CA SER A 83 -6.77 14.90 13.40
C SER A 83 -5.47 15.65 13.09
N SER A 84 -4.34 14.96 13.18
CA SER A 84 -3.01 15.55 12.90
C SER A 84 -2.84 15.89 11.42
N LEU A 85 -3.27 15.03 10.50
CA LEU A 85 -3.25 15.29 9.06
C LEU A 85 -4.17 16.45 8.67
N THR A 86 -5.34 16.55 9.30
CA THR A 86 -6.29 17.66 9.05
C THR A 86 -5.67 19.01 9.45
N ALA A 87 -4.90 19.05 10.54
CA ALA A 87 -4.16 20.24 10.95
C ALA A 87 -2.95 20.51 10.05
N ALA A 88 -2.20 19.46 9.68
CA ALA A 88 -0.99 19.58 8.86
C ALA A 88 -1.27 20.01 7.42
N LEU A 89 -2.40 19.60 6.83
CA LEU A 89 -2.79 19.93 5.45
C LEU A 89 -3.38 21.33 5.27
N CYS A 90 -2.96 22.29 6.09
CA CYS A 90 -3.26 23.72 5.92
C CYS A 90 -2.20 24.37 5.02
N LEU A 91 -2.10 23.87 3.78
CA LEU A 91 -1.09 24.30 2.82
C LEU A 91 -1.49 25.61 2.13
N SER A 92 -0.48 26.40 1.81
CA SER A 92 -0.62 27.63 1.03
C SER A 92 0.43 27.67 -0.08
N ASN A 93 0.10 28.33 -1.19
CA ASN A 93 1.06 28.50 -2.26
C ASN A 93 2.19 29.44 -1.80
N PHE A 94 3.43 28.94 -1.82
CA PHE A 94 4.62 29.65 -1.37
C PHE A 94 5.72 29.51 -2.42
N ALA A 95 6.22 30.64 -2.92
CA ALA A 95 7.32 30.66 -3.87
C ALA A 95 8.65 30.37 -3.17
N SER A 96 9.55 29.65 -3.83
CA SER A 96 10.83 29.31 -3.21
C SER A 96 11.69 30.56 -3.00
N GLN A 97 12.27 30.68 -1.81
CA GLN A 97 13.14 31.81 -1.46
C GLN A 97 14.56 31.66 -2.03
N ALA A 98 15.01 30.42 -2.27
CA ALA A 98 16.37 30.14 -2.72
C ALA A 98 16.53 30.28 -4.25
N SER A 99 15.45 30.07 -5.00
CA SER A 99 15.46 30.05 -6.46
C SER A 99 14.32 30.91 -7.00
N GLU A 100 14.67 31.96 -7.74
CA GLU A 100 13.71 32.90 -8.31
C GLU A 100 12.74 32.19 -9.27
N ARG A 101 11.44 32.48 -9.18
CA ARG A 101 10.37 31.97 -10.07
C ARG A 101 10.18 30.45 -10.06
N HIS A 102 10.74 29.73 -9.09
CA HIS A 102 10.49 28.31 -8.89
C HIS A 102 9.58 28.08 -7.68
N ASN A 103 8.65 27.14 -7.82
CA ASN A 103 7.88 26.60 -6.70
C ASN A 103 8.33 25.16 -6.48
N VAL A 104 9.06 24.94 -5.39
CA VAL A 104 9.59 23.64 -4.99
C VAL A 104 8.94 23.28 -3.64
N PRO A 105 8.56 22.01 -3.42
CA PRO A 105 8.11 21.59 -2.10
C PRO A 105 9.22 21.82 -1.07
N GLU A 106 9.00 22.78 -0.15
CA GLU A 106 10.01 23.23 0.81
C GLU A 106 10.42 22.11 1.77
N ILE A 107 9.55 21.13 2.02
CA ILE A 107 9.87 19.96 2.84
C ILE A 107 10.92 19.02 2.22
N GLU A 108 11.06 19.04 0.89
CA GLU A 108 12.09 18.29 0.16
C GLU A 108 13.35 19.12 -0.05
N ALA A 109 13.21 20.43 -0.29
CA ALA A 109 14.35 21.33 -0.50
C ALA A 109 15.15 21.58 0.81
N GLN A 110 14.45 21.74 1.94
CA GLN A 110 15.01 22.04 3.25
C GLN A 110 15.96 23.25 3.28
N THR A 111 15.83 24.17 2.31
CA THR A 111 16.72 25.33 2.19
C THR A 111 16.34 26.45 3.16
N SER A 112 15.05 26.62 3.41
CA SER A 112 14.50 27.66 4.28
C SER A 112 13.95 27.03 5.58
N PRO A 113 14.68 27.08 6.72
CA PRO A 113 14.23 26.43 7.95
C PRO A 113 13.00 27.11 8.58
N GLU A 114 12.75 28.38 8.28
CA GLU A 114 11.62 29.16 8.83
C GLU A 114 10.25 28.73 8.31
N VAL A 115 10.19 28.04 7.16
CA VAL A 115 8.94 27.50 6.59
C VAL A 115 8.74 26.02 6.94
N LEU A 116 9.70 25.40 7.63
CA LEU A 116 9.58 24.03 8.12
C LEU A 116 8.91 24.04 9.48
N LEU A 117 7.85 23.25 9.63
CA LEU A 117 7.14 23.10 10.89
C LEU A 117 7.72 21.91 11.68
N THR A 118 7.39 21.84 12.97
CA THR A 118 7.88 20.76 13.82
C THR A 118 7.37 19.40 13.34
N PRO A 119 8.27 18.42 13.08
CA PRO A 119 7.86 17.07 12.74
C PRO A 119 7.08 16.41 13.89
N LEU A 120 6.03 15.69 13.54
CA LEU A 120 5.16 15.00 14.49
C LEU A 120 5.20 13.50 14.20
N THR A 121 5.47 12.69 15.22
CA THR A 121 5.44 11.23 15.13
C THR A 121 4.30 10.67 15.96
N ILE A 122 3.43 9.88 15.34
CA ILE A 122 2.34 9.18 16.01
C ILE A 122 2.65 7.70 15.92
N ALA A 123 2.86 7.06 17.07
CA ALA A 123 3.14 5.64 17.15
C ALA A 123 2.00 4.93 17.87
N ARG A 124 1.58 3.79 17.32
CA ARG A 124 0.72 2.84 18.04
C ARG A 124 1.56 1.86 18.83
N ASN A 125 2.63 1.36 18.20
CA ASN A 125 3.62 0.44 18.74
C ASN A 125 5.01 0.84 18.21
N GLU A 126 6.08 0.22 18.70
CA GLU A 126 7.45 0.46 18.19
C GLU A 126 7.60 0.15 16.69
N ASN A 127 6.79 -0.80 16.21
CA ASN A 127 6.79 -1.29 14.84
C ASN A 127 5.78 -0.58 13.91
N GLU A 128 4.86 0.22 14.45
CA GLU A 128 3.79 0.87 13.70
C GLU A 128 3.73 2.35 14.08
N ARG A 129 4.20 3.20 13.15
CA ARG A 129 4.30 4.65 13.38
C ARG A 129 4.16 5.42 12.08
N VAL A 130 3.65 6.64 12.20
CA VAL A 130 3.54 7.61 11.12
C VAL A 130 4.32 8.86 11.52
N LEU A 131 5.19 9.30 10.62
CA LEU A 131 5.92 10.56 10.71
C LEU A 131 5.27 11.57 9.76
N ILE A 132 4.84 12.70 10.30
CA ILE A 132 4.28 13.82 9.57
C ILE A 132 5.28 14.96 9.68
N GLU A 133 5.80 15.42 8.54
CA GLU A 133 6.71 16.55 8.45
C GLU A 133 6.01 17.65 7.66
N PRO A 134 5.39 18.62 8.33
CA PRO A 134 4.66 19.67 7.66
C PRO A 134 5.56 20.86 7.31
N SER A 135 5.18 21.58 6.27
CA SER A 135 5.76 22.85 5.82
C SER A 135 4.64 23.76 5.29
N VAL A 136 4.97 24.99 4.92
CA VAL A 136 4.02 25.99 4.43
C VAL A 136 3.33 25.58 3.13
N ASN A 137 4.05 24.97 2.18
CA ASN A 137 3.51 24.60 0.86
C ASN A 137 3.39 23.09 0.62
N SER A 138 3.94 22.27 1.51
CA SER A 138 3.98 20.82 1.33
C SER A 138 4.01 20.08 2.66
N VAL A 139 3.47 18.86 2.67
CA VAL A 139 3.54 17.93 3.80
C VAL A 139 4.13 16.62 3.30
N ARG A 140 5.12 16.11 4.03
CA ARG A 140 5.62 14.75 3.84
C ARG A 140 5.04 13.84 4.92
N ILE A 141 4.47 12.71 4.50
CA ILE A 141 3.86 11.73 5.39
C ILE A 141 4.58 10.41 5.16
N SER A 142 5.26 9.88 6.16
CA SER A 142 5.98 8.60 6.07
C SER A 142 5.36 7.59 7.00
N ILE A 143 5.01 6.42 6.49
CA ILE A 143 4.30 5.37 7.21
C ILE A 143 5.22 4.18 7.37
N LYS A 144 5.31 3.68 8.60
CA LYS A 144 5.92 2.39 8.92
C LYS A 144 4.80 1.38 9.17
N ILE A 145 4.76 0.35 8.34
CA ILE A 145 3.75 -0.70 8.35
C ILE A 145 4.17 -1.76 9.37
N LYS A 146 3.19 -2.36 10.05
CA LYS A 146 3.44 -3.44 11.01
C LYS A 146 4.03 -4.66 10.26
N GLN A 147 5.11 -5.22 10.80
CA GLN A 147 5.76 -6.43 10.29
C GLN A 147 5.92 -7.40 11.47
N ALA A 148 5.18 -8.51 11.47
CA ALA A 148 5.25 -9.53 12.52
C ALA A 148 6.28 -10.63 12.21
N ASP A 149 6.40 -11.02 10.94
CA ASP A 149 7.22 -12.14 10.48
C ASP A 149 8.11 -11.76 9.28
N GLU A 150 9.12 -12.58 8.98
CA GLU A 150 9.98 -12.39 7.80
C GLU A 150 9.19 -12.42 6.48
N ILE A 151 8.15 -13.25 6.39
CA ILE A 151 7.26 -13.29 5.23
C ILE A 151 6.56 -11.95 5.04
N GLU A 152 6.02 -11.36 6.11
CA GLU A 152 5.36 -10.05 6.05
C GLU A 152 6.34 -8.95 5.65
N HIS A 153 7.57 -8.98 6.16
CA HIS A 153 8.61 -8.05 5.74
C HIS A 153 8.87 -8.10 4.22
N ILE A 154 8.94 -9.30 3.64
CA ILE A 154 9.10 -9.48 2.19
C ILE A 154 7.86 -9.02 1.42
N LEU A 155 6.65 -9.35 1.90
CA LEU A 155 5.39 -8.96 1.28
C LEU A 155 5.23 -7.43 1.27
N VAL A 156 5.47 -6.77 2.41
CA VAL A 156 5.43 -5.31 2.53
C VAL A 156 6.43 -4.68 1.57
N HIS A 157 7.68 -5.15 1.56
CA HIS A 157 8.71 -4.62 0.65
C HIS A 157 8.34 -4.78 -0.83
N LYS A 158 7.75 -5.92 -1.24
CA LYS A 158 7.30 -6.12 -2.62
C LYS A 158 6.08 -5.25 -2.95
N PHE A 159 5.12 -5.16 -2.03
CA PHE A 159 3.90 -4.38 -2.18
C PHE A 159 4.21 -2.87 -2.33
N THR A 160 5.01 -2.30 -1.43
CA THR A 160 5.39 -0.88 -1.52
C THR A 160 6.25 -0.59 -2.75
N ARG A 161 7.14 -1.53 -3.15
CA ARG A 161 7.88 -1.42 -4.41
C ARG A 161 6.96 -1.41 -5.64
N PHE A 162 5.91 -2.22 -5.63
CA PHE A 162 4.92 -2.24 -6.70
C PHE A 162 4.14 -0.92 -6.80
N LEU A 163 3.74 -0.34 -5.66
CA LEU A 163 3.06 0.97 -5.62
C LEU A 163 3.95 2.11 -6.11
N THR A 164 5.22 2.15 -5.66
CA THR A 164 6.17 3.20 -6.04
C THR A 164 6.55 3.18 -7.52
N GLN A 165 6.50 2.01 -8.18
CA GLN A 165 6.68 1.90 -9.63
C GLN A 165 5.57 2.62 -10.42
N ARG A 166 4.38 2.80 -9.83
CA ARG A 166 3.23 3.48 -10.45
C ARG A 166 2.98 4.89 -9.88
N ALA A 167 3.99 5.48 -9.24
CA ALA A 167 3.90 6.82 -8.65
C ALA A 167 3.60 7.93 -9.67
N GLU A 168 3.77 7.70 -10.98
CA GLU A 168 3.37 8.67 -12.01
C GLU A 168 1.85 8.82 -12.11
N SER A 169 1.11 7.71 -12.07
CA SER A 169 -0.35 7.74 -12.03
C SER A 169 -0.88 8.09 -10.63
N PHE A 170 -0.07 7.83 -9.60
CA PHE A 170 -0.39 8.08 -8.21
C PHE A 170 0.45 9.24 -7.66
N PHE A 171 0.10 10.44 -8.11
CA PHE A 171 0.91 11.67 -8.03
C PHE A 171 1.23 12.18 -6.61
N ILE A 172 0.56 11.67 -5.58
CA ILE A 172 0.87 11.99 -4.17
C ILE A 172 1.95 11.07 -3.57
N LEU A 173 2.34 10.01 -4.28
CA LEU A 173 3.30 9.03 -3.78
C LEU A 173 4.75 9.41 -4.12
N ARG A 174 5.63 9.27 -3.14
CA ARG A 174 7.07 9.50 -3.33
C ARG A 174 7.70 8.24 -3.93
N ARG A 175 8.50 8.38 -4.99
CA ARG A 175 9.21 7.26 -5.66
C ARG A 175 10.15 6.49 -4.73
N LYS A 176 10.66 7.15 -3.70
CA LYS A 176 11.54 6.55 -2.69
C LYS A 176 11.03 6.93 -1.30
N PRO A 177 10.85 5.97 -0.38
CA PRO A 177 10.47 6.28 0.99
C PRO A 177 11.63 6.94 1.76
N ILE A 178 11.29 7.58 2.87
CA ILE A 178 12.28 8.07 3.85
C ILE A 178 12.94 6.88 4.56
N LYS A 179 14.22 7.04 4.93
CA LYS A 179 14.96 6.00 5.63
C LYS A 179 14.26 5.59 6.93
N GLY A 180 14.05 4.29 7.13
CA GLY A 180 13.39 3.75 8.32
C GLY A 180 11.86 3.75 8.27
N TYR A 181 11.27 4.02 7.09
CA TYR A 181 9.84 3.93 6.78
C TYR A 181 9.66 3.13 5.48
N ASP A 182 8.48 2.53 5.31
CA ASP A 182 8.21 1.62 4.18
C ASP A 182 7.65 2.37 2.97
N ILE A 183 6.83 3.40 3.23
CA ILE A 183 6.20 4.22 2.20
C ILE A 183 6.13 5.68 2.62
N SER A 184 6.27 6.60 1.65
CA SER A 184 6.16 8.04 1.89
C SER A 184 5.29 8.70 0.85
N PHE A 185 4.44 9.62 1.31
CA PHE A 185 3.60 10.50 0.50
C PHE A 185 4.15 11.92 0.55
N LEU A 186 4.01 12.64 -0.55
CA LEU A 186 4.31 14.05 -0.67
C LEU A 186 3.05 14.77 -1.17
N ILE A 187 2.45 15.57 -0.29
CA ILE A 187 1.29 16.38 -0.62
C ILE A 187 1.74 17.83 -0.75
N THR A 188 1.41 18.47 -1.87
CA THR A 188 1.75 19.87 -2.16
C THR A 188 0.49 20.73 -2.18
N ASN A 189 0.65 22.05 -2.20
CA ASN A 189 -0.46 22.99 -2.36
C ASN A 189 -1.28 22.71 -3.64
N PHE A 190 -0.62 22.29 -4.73
CA PHE A 190 -1.29 21.94 -5.99
C PHE A 190 -2.30 20.80 -5.80
N HIS A 191 -1.97 19.79 -5.00
CA HIS A 191 -2.89 18.67 -4.72
C HIS A 191 -4.11 19.13 -3.93
N THR A 192 -3.95 20.09 -3.01
CA THR A 192 -5.06 20.65 -2.23
C THR A 192 -5.90 21.66 -3.00
N GLU A 193 -5.37 22.21 -4.09
CA GLU A 193 -6.11 23.07 -5.04
C GLU A 193 -6.97 22.23 -6.00
N GLU A 194 -6.47 21.07 -6.44
CA GLU A 194 -7.20 20.17 -7.33
C GLU A 194 -8.20 19.27 -6.60
N MET A 195 -7.91 18.86 -5.37
CA MET A 195 -8.72 17.94 -4.57
C MET A 195 -9.04 18.51 -3.20
N LEU A 196 -10.21 18.14 -2.68
CA LEU A 196 -10.62 18.55 -1.34
C LEU A 196 -9.74 17.89 -0.28
N LYS A 197 -9.16 18.69 0.62
CA LYS A 197 -8.24 18.19 1.67
C LYS A 197 -8.81 17.06 2.51
N HIS A 198 -10.12 17.06 2.79
CA HIS A 198 -10.74 15.99 3.58
C HIS A 198 -10.72 14.65 2.83
N LYS A 199 -10.85 14.66 1.50
CA LYS A 199 -10.72 13.44 0.67
C LYS A 199 -9.30 12.91 0.69
N LEU A 200 -8.29 13.78 0.69
CA LEU A 200 -6.90 13.36 0.87
C LEU A 200 -6.66 12.75 2.25
N VAL A 201 -7.22 13.32 3.31
CA VAL A 201 -7.13 12.73 4.66
C VAL A 201 -7.83 11.37 4.70
N ASP A 202 -9.06 11.28 4.21
CA ASP A 202 -9.81 10.01 4.14
C ASP A 202 -9.05 8.94 3.37
N PHE A 203 -8.47 9.32 2.24
CA PHE A 203 -7.64 8.47 1.42
C PHE A 203 -6.45 7.90 2.18
N ILE A 204 -5.69 8.72 2.93
CA ILE A 204 -4.53 8.24 3.69
C ILE A 204 -4.96 7.29 4.81
N ILE A 205 -6.08 7.57 5.49
CA ILE A 205 -6.60 6.69 6.54
C ILE A 205 -7.08 5.35 5.95
N GLN A 206 -7.83 5.40 4.84
CA GLN A 206 -8.27 4.21 4.13
C GLN A 206 -7.08 3.38 3.63
N PHE A 207 -6.06 4.03 3.07
CA PHE A 207 -4.81 3.38 2.67
C PHE A 207 -4.18 2.61 3.84
N MET A 208 -4.07 3.23 5.02
CA MET A 208 -3.52 2.56 6.21
C MET A 208 -4.34 1.32 6.62
N GLU A 209 -5.67 1.39 6.57
CA GLU A 209 -6.55 0.27 6.93
C GLU A 209 -6.52 -0.87 5.92
N GLU A 210 -6.42 -0.55 4.63
CA GLU A 210 -6.49 -1.55 3.57
C GLU A 210 -5.16 -2.24 3.33
N VAL A 211 -4.02 -1.55 3.52
CA VAL A 211 -2.71 -2.20 3.43
C VAL A 211 -2.58 -3.34 4.44
N ASP A 212 -3.02 -3.13 5.69
CA ASP A 212 -2.96 -4.19 6.71
C ASP A 212 -3.80 -5.43 6.31
N LYS A 213 -4.96 -5.21 5.68
CA LYS A 213 -5.83 -6.29 5.19
C LYS A 213 -5.20 -7.01 4.00
N GLU A 214 -4.71 -6.27 3.03
CA GLU A 214 -4.11 -6.80 1.81
C GLU A 214 -2.85 -7.64 2.12
N ILE A 215 -1.98 -7.18 3.03
CA ILE A 215 -0.83 -7.98 3.48
C ILE A 215 -1.29 -9.28 4.15
N SER A 216 -2.33 -9.21 4.98
CA SER A 216 -2.88 -10.39 5.66
C SER A 216 -3.49 -11.39 4.68
N GLU A 217 -4.22 -10.91 3.67
CA GLU A 217 -4.80 -11.73 2.61
C GLU A 217 -3.71 -12.38 1.75
N MET A 218 -2.72 -11.61 1.29
CA MET A 218 -1.58 -12.15 0.55
C MET A 218 -0.84 -13.26 1.31
N LYS A 219 -0.66 -13.09 2.63
CA LYS A 219 -0.05 -14.10 3.50
C LYS A 219 -0.88 -15.39 3.53
N LEU A 220 -2.20 -15.28 3.68
CA LEU A 220 -3.10 -16.44 3.66
C LEU A 220 -3.08 -17.16 2.30
N PHE A 221 -3.10 -16.42 1.19
CA PHE A 221 -2.99 -16.99 -0.15
C PHE A 221 -1.67 -17.73 -0.37
N LEU A 222 -0.55 -17.14 0.08
CA LEU A 222 0.76 -17.77 -0.03
C LEU A 222 0.79 -19.10 0.72
N ASN A 223 0.29 -19.14 1.95
CA ASN A 223 0.24 -20.36 2.76
C ASN A 223 -0.67 -21.43 2.16
N ALA A 224 -1.85 -21.04 1.67
CA ALA A 224 -2.78 -21.96 1.02
C ALA A 224 -2.15 -22.57 -0.26
N ARG A 225 -1.48 -21.75 -1.07
CA ARG A 225 -0.81 -22.21 -2.30
C ARG A 225 0.38 -23.12 -1.99
N ALA A 226 1.18 -22.78 -0.99
CA ALA A 226 2.29 -23.63 -0.55
C ALA A 226 1.80 -25.02 -0.10
N ARG A 227 0.68 -25.06 0.64
CA ARG A 227 0.04 -26.30 1.06
C ARG A 227 -0.45 -27.12 -0.14
N PHE A 228 -1.17 -26.50 -1.07
CA PHE A 228 -1.67 -27.18 -2.28
C PHE A 228 -0.54 -27.78 -3.12
N VAL A 229 0.56 -27.05 -3.29
CA VAL A 229 1.74 -27.52 -4.02
C VAL A 229 2.38 -28.72 -3.30
N ALA A 230 2.49 -28.67 -1.97
CA ALA A 230 3.04 -29.77 -1.19
C ALA A 230 2.15 -31.04 -1.28
N GLU A 231 0.83 -30.90 -1.14
CA GLU A 231 -0.12 -32.02 -1.27
C GLU A 231 -0.06 -32.64 -2.68
N SER A 232 -0.05 -31.81 -3.73
CA SER A 232 0.03 -32.27 -5.11
C SER A 232 1.37 -32.96 -5.43
N PHE A 233 2.47 -32.50 -4.84
CA PHE A 233 3.79 -33.12 -5.01
C PHE A 233 3.88 -34.49 -4.33
N LEU A 234 3.18 -34.69 -3.21
CA LEU A 234 3.23 -35.93 -2.43
C LEU A 234 2.23 -37.00 -2.90
N THR A 235 1.15 -36.60 -3.57
CA THR A 235 0.10 -37.52 -4.06
C THR A 235 0.62 -38.70 -4.90
N PRO A 236 1.63 -38.55 -5.78
CA PRO A 236 2.18 -39.68 -6.56
C PRO A 236 2.99 -40.69 -5.74
N PHE A 237 3.31 -40.39 -4.49
CA PHE A 237 4.16 -41.22 -3.62
C PHE A 237 3.36 -41.98 -2.55
N ASP A 238 2.05 -41.76 -2.46
CA ASP A 238 1.09 -42.52 -1.63
C ASP A 238 0.50 -43.71 -2.43
#